data_AF-A0AAP3CML1-F1
#
_entry.id   AF-A0AAP3CML1-F1
#
_cell.length_a   1.000
_cell.length_b   1.000
_cell.length_c   1.000
_cell.angle_alpha   90.00
_cell.angle_beta   90.00
_cell.angle_gamma   90.00
#
_symmetry.space_group_name_H-M   'P 1'
#
loop_
_entity.id
_entity.type
_entity.pdbx_description
1 polymer ?
#
loop_
_entity_poly.entity_id
_entity_poly.type
_entity_poly.pdbx_seq_one_letter_code
_entity_poly.pdbx_strand_id
1 'polypeptide(L)' 'MPKYWSYPVGLAVEINNNARYGCPHHVGRKGKIIEHLHSATYDYVVSDETGDITYFKEHELTPLKGGLTYV' A
#
# COMPACT_ATOMS: atom_id res chain seq x y z
N MET A 1 -7.77 9.44 19.16
CA MET A 1 -8.60 9.66 17.96
C MET A 1 -8.73 8.34 17.23
N PRO A 2 -9.90 7.97 16.68
CA PRO A 2 -10.00 6.76 15.86
C PRO A 2 -9.06 6.91 14.67
N LYS A 3 -8.31 5.85 14.36
CA LYS A 3 -7.48 5.81 13.16
C LYS A 3 -8.39 5.50 11.98
N TYR A 4 -8.42 6.39 11.00
CA TYR A 4 -9.17 6.19 9.77
C TYR A 4 -8.19 5.77 8.67
N TRP A 5 -8.54 4.70 7.96
CA TRP A 5 -7.80 4.23 6.80
C TRP A 5 -8.48 4.75 5.54
N SER A 6 -7.75 5.49 4.69
CA SER A 6 -8.28 5.99 3.43
C SER A 6 -8.41 4.90 2.37
N TYR A 7 -7.59 3.85 2.43
CA TYR A 7 -7.56 2.78 1.44
C TYR A 7 -8.22 1.49 1.97
N PRO A 8 -9.16 0.87 1.24
CA PRO A 8 -9.78 -0.38 1.66
C PRO A 8 -8.83 -1.58 1.51
N VAL A 9 -9.07 -2.62 2.31
CA VAL A 9 -8.47 -3.94 2.09
C VAL A 9 -8.88 -4.45 0.69
N GLY A 10 -7.92 -5.00 -0.02
CA GLY A 10 -8.07 -5.50 -1.38
C GLY A 10 -7.74 -4.50 -2.48
N LEU A 11 -7.46 -3.23 -2.13
CA LEU A 11 -7.01 -2.24 -3.10
C LEU A 11 -5.64 -2.59 -3.67
N ALA A 12 -5.51 -2.54 -4.99
CA ALA A 12 -4.24 -2.63 -5.68
C ALA A 12 -3.49 -1.30 -5.57
N VAL A 13 -2.22 -1.36 -5.21
CA VAL A 13 -1.36 -0.20 -4.96
C VAL A 13 0.01 -0.40 -5.61
N GLU A 14 0.66 0.69 -5.95
CA GLU A 14 2.08 0.74 -6.31
C GLU A 14 2.86 1.34 -5.15
N ILE A 15 3.98 0.73 -4.80
CA ILE A 15 4.87 1.21 -3.75
C ILE A 15 5.73 2.31 -4.36
N ASN A 16 5.48 3.56 -3.98
CA ASN A 16 6.08 4.71 -4.64
C ASN A 16 7.45 5.09 -4.04
N ASN A 17 8.09 6.09 -4.63
CA ASN A 17 9.44 6.54 -4.21
C ASN A 17 9.53 7.07 -2.77
N ASN A 18 8.42 7.36 -2.10
CA ASN A 18 8.45 7.79 -0.70
C ASN A 18 8.89 6.65 0.23
N ALA A 19 8.66 5.39 -0.16
CA ALA A 19 9.13 4.23 0.57
C ALA A 19 10.66 4.02 0.48
N ARG A 20 11.40 4.83 -0.29
CA ARG A 20 12.84 4.63 -0.56
C ARG A 20 13.69 4.52 0.70
N TYR A 21 13.37 5.25 1.76
CA TYR A 21 14.17 5.24 2.99
C TYR A 21 13.83 4.09 3.93
N GLY A 22 12.61 3.54 3.86
CA GLY A 22 12.18 2.41 4.68
C GLY A 22 12.32 1.05 4.00
N CYS A 23 11.95 0.98 2.72
CA CYS A 23 11.84 -0.24 1.93
C CYS A 23 12.31 -0.02 0.47
N PRO A 24 13.60 0.31 0.25
CA PRO A 24 14.13 0.66 -1.08
C PRO A 24 13.93 -0.44 -2.13
N HIS A 25 13.95 -1.71 -1.72
CA HIS A 25 13.88 -2.85 -2.65
C HIS A 25 12.46 -3.10 -3.21
N HIS A 26 11.43 -2.54 -2.57
CA HIS A 26 10.04 -2.71 -3.00
C HIS A 26 9.52 -1.50 -3.80
N VAL A 27 10.27 -0.40 -3.87
CA VAL A 27 9.88 0.78 -4.65
C VAL A 27 9.71 0.41 -6.13
N GLY A 28 8.60 0.83 -6.72
CA GLY A 28 8.22 0.56 -8.10
C GLY A 28 7.49 -0.77 -8.30
N ARG A 29 7.39 -1.61 -7.27
CA ARG A 29 6.60 -2.84 -7.32
C ARG A 29 5.13 -2.57 -7.08
N LYS A 30 4.28 -3.44 -7.65
CA LYS A 30 2.85 -3.45 -7.39
C LYS A 30 2.53 -4.43 -6.27
N GLY A 31 1.44 -4.16 -5.57
CA GLY A 31 0.96 -5.01 -4.49
C GLY A 31 -0.52 -4.80 -4.22
N LYS A 32 -1.01 -5.51 -3.20
CA LYS A 32 -2.39 -5.45 -2.75
C LYS A 32 -2.42 -5.28 -1.24
N ILE A 33 -3.26 -4.35 -0.76
CA ILE A 33 -3.51 -4.20 0.67
C ILE A 33 -4.27 -5.44 1.14
N ILE A 34 -3.73 -6.17 2.12
CA ILE A 34 -4.35 -7.37 2.67
C ILE A 34 -4.91 -7.16 4.08
N GLU A 35 -4.41 -6.16 4.81
CA GLU A 35 -4.85 -5.88 6.17
C GLU A 35 -4.61 -4.41 6.57
N HIS A 36 -5.40 -3.92 7.52
CA HIS A 36 -5.30 -2.59 8.13
C HIS A 36 -4.57 -2.65 9.47
N LEU A 37 -3.56 -1.80 9.64
CA LEU A 37 -2.77 -1.74 10.87
C LEU A 37 -3.14 -0.53 11.72
N HIS A 38 -3.40 -0.80 13.00
CA HIS A 38 -3.59 0.23 14.03
C HIS A 38 -2.25 0.64 14.68
N SER A 39 -1.25 1.00 13.86
CA SER A 39 0.08 1.41 14.33
C SER A 39 0.33 2.91 14.11
N ALA A 40 1.19 3.55 14.91
CA ALA A 40 1.68 4.90 14.62
C ALA A 40 2.69 4.93 13.47
N THR A 41 3.31 3.78 13.16
CA THR A 41 4.38 3.67 12.15
C THR A 41 3.89 3.14 10.81
N TYR A 42 2.80 2.38 10.76
CA TYR A 42 2.31 1.78 9.53
C TYR A 42 0.79 1.78 9.50
N ASP A 43 0.23 1.90 8.29
CA ASP A 43 -1.21 1.97 8.07
C ASP A 43 -1.74 0.68 7.44
N TYR A 44 -0.93 0.02 6.60
CA TYR A 44 -1.35 -1.07 5.73
C TYR A 44 -0.35 -2.22 5.72
N VAL A 45 -0.86 -3.45 5.66
CA VAL A 45 -0.09 -4.63 5.24
C VAL A 45 -0.30 -4.79 3.74
N VAL A 46 0.79 -4.85 2.98
CA VAL A 46 0.76 -5.03 1.53
C VAL A 46 1.49 -6.30 1.17
N SER A 47 0.83 -7.16 0.40
CA SER A 47 1.48 -8.25 -0.30
C SER A 47 1.91 -7.76 -1.68
N ASP A 48 3.21 -7.76 -1.96
CA ASP A 48 3.74 -7.37 -3.26
C ASP A 48 3.60 -8.48 -4.31
N GLU A 49 3.88 -8.16 -5.57
CA GLU A 49 3.78 -9.09 -6.70
C GLU A 49 4.76 -10.27 -6.65
N THR A 50 5.81 -10.19 -5.82
CA THR A 50 6.74 -11.31 -5.58
C THR A 50 6.24 -12.26 -4.49
N GLY A 51 5.14 -11.90 -3.81
CA GLY A 51 4.59 -12.64 -2.67
C GLY A 51 5.18 -12.23 -1.33
N ASP A 52 6.05 -11.21 -1.30
CA ASP A 52 6.59 -10.66 -0.05
C ASP A 52 5.52 -9.82 0.65
N ILE A 53 5.45 -9.93 1.98
CA ILE A 53 4.50 -9.20 2.81
C ILE A 53 5.26 -8.14 3.61
N THR A 54 4.93 -6.88 3.37
CA THR A 54 5.61 -5.73 3.97
C THR A 54 4.59 -4.68 4.44
N TYR A 55 5.00 -3.82 5.37
CA TYR A 55 4.15 -2.82 6.00
C TYR A 55 4.45 -1.42 5.45
N PHE A 56 3.41 -0.66 5.14
CA PHE A 56 3.55 0.66 4.54
C PHE A 56 2.59 1.68 5.18
N LYS A 57 2.98 2.94 5.11
CA LYS A 57 2.13 4.10 5.39
C LYS A 57 1.35 4.51 4.15
N GLU A 58 0.30 5.28 4.37
CA GLU A 58 -0.56 5.77 3.29
C GLU A 58 0.20 6.53 2.19
N HIS A 59 1.13 7.40 2.56
CA HIS A 59 1.88 8.23 1.61
C HIS A 59 2.95 7.45 0.80
N GLU A 60 3.27 6.23 1.23
CA GLU A 60 4.21 5.32 0.55
C GLU A 60 3.51 4.51 -0.54
N LEU A 61 2.17 4.56 -0.59
CA LEU A 61 1.35 3.80 -1.52
C LEU A 61 0.62 4.72 -2.47
N THR A 62 0.69 4.41 -3.76
CA THR A 62 -0.10 5.04 -4.80
C THR A 62 -1.22 4.08 -5.21
N PRO A 63 -2.51 4.42 -5.03
CA PRO A 63 -3.60 3.56 -5.43
C PRO A 63 -3.62 3.38 -6.94
N LEU A 64 -3.57 2.12 -7.38
CA LEU A 64 -3.75 1.79 -8.79
C LEU A 64 -5.24 1.92 -9.07
N LYS A 65 -5.59 2.90 -9.90
CA LYS A 65 -6.94 2.96 -10.45
C LYS A 65 -7.16 1.68 -11.25
N GLY A 66 -7.90 0.73 -10.68
CA GLY A 66 -8.60 -0.25 -11.50
C GLY A 66 -9.40 0.56 -12.52
N GLY A 67 -9.12 0.36 -13.81
CA GLY A 67 -9.74 1.10 -14.88
C GLY A 67 -11.25 0.92 -14.83
N LEU A 68 -11.93 1.78 -14.09
CA LEU A 68 -13.31 2.17 -14.34
C LEU A 68 -13.29 3.33 -15.33
N THR A 69 -12.63 3.12 -16.47
CA THR A 69 -13.16 3.65 -17.73
C THR A 69 -14.33 2.73 -18.06
N TYR A 70 -15.49 3.01 -17.45
CA TYR A 70 -16.74 2.43 -17.90
C TYR A 70 -16.88 2.79 -19.39
N VAL A 71 -16.99 1.76 -20.22
CA VAL A 71 -17.39 1.83 -21.63
C VAL A 71 -18.86 2.21 -21.70
#